data_AF-A0A3P7GK67-F1
#
_entry.id   AF-A0A3P7GK67-F1
#
_cell.length_a   1.000
_cell.length_b   1.000
_cell.length_c   1.000
_cell.angle_alpha   90.00
_cell.angle_beta   90.00
_cell.angle_gamma   90.00
#
_symmetry.space_group_name_H-M   'P 1'
#
loop_
_entity.id
_entity.type
_entity.pdbx_description
1 polymer ?
#
loop_
_entity_poly.entity_id
_entity_poly.type
_entity_poly.pdbx_seq_one_letter_code
_entity_poly.pdbx_strand_id
1 'polypeptide(L)' 'MGRHCVDYYQDYYRCINLLGEDYKPCKFFYNTFKDLCPSSWIEKFDEWRDEGVYPGHFDR' A
#
# COMPACT_ATOMS: atom_id res chain seq x y z
N MET A 1 9.51 9.80 8.93
CA MET A 1 8.36 8.88 9.09
C MET A 1 7.52 8.75 7.82
N GLY A 2 7.09 9.85 7.18
CA GLY A 2 6.19 9.76 6.01
C GLY A 2 6.70 8.96 4.80
N ARG A 3 8.00 8.93 4.53
CA ARG A 3 8.57 8.20 3.38
C ARG A 3 8.34 6.68 3.48
N HIS A 4 8.68 6.08 4.62
CA HIS A 4 8.47 4.65 4.83
C HIS A 4 6.99 4.25 4.76
N CYS A 5 6.09 5.09 5.27
CA CYS A 5 4.66 4.85 5.14
C CYS A 5 4.24 4.66 3.66
N VAL A 6 4.63 5.61 2.80
CA VAL A 6 4.29 5.58 1.37
C VAL A 6 4.95 4.38 0.68
N ASP A 7 6.20 4.07 1.01
CA ASP A 7 6.94 2.92 0.46
C ASP A 7 6.21 1.61 0.79
N TYR A 8 5.87 1.38 2.07
CA TYR A 8 5.20 0.14 2.51
C TYR A 8 3.75 0.01 2.02
N TYR A 9 3.02 1.12 1.88
CA TYR A 9 1.69 1.11 1.25
C TYR A 9 1.80 0.67 -0.20
N GLN A 10 2.74 1.24 -0.96
CA GLN A 10 2.99 0.84 -2.35
C GLN A 10 3.43 -0.62 -2.46
N ASP A 11 4.34 -1.07 -1.60
CA ASP A 11 4.82 -2.46 -1.60
C ASP A 11 3.69 -3.46 -1.34
N TYR A 12 2.73 -3.14 -0.45
CA TYR A 12 1.57 -4.01 -0.22
C TYR A 12 0.73 -4.16 -1.49
N TYR A 13 0.32 -3.05 -2.10
CA TYR A 13 -0.55 -3.09 -3.28
C TYR A 13 0.16 -3.65 -4.51
N ARG A 14 1.45 -3.38 -4.66
CA ARG A 14 2.32 -4.04 -5.65
C ARG A 14 2.38 -5.55 -5.41
N CYS A 15 2.56 -5.98 -4.17
CA CYS A 15 2.66 -7.40 -3.82
C CYS A 15 1.37 -8.16 -4.15
N ILE A 16 0.20 -7.66 -3.75
CA ILE A 16 -1.06 -8.34 -4.03
C ILE A 16 -1.45 -8.27 -5.52
N ASN A 17 -1.05 -7.21 -6.23
CA ASN A 17 -1.26 -7.11 -7.68
C ASN A 17 -0.42 -8.15 -8.45
N LEU A 18 0.83 -8.39 -8.02
CA LEU A 18 1.74 -9.32 -8.70
C LEU A 18 1.59 -10.78 -8.24
N LEU A 19 1.30 -11.01 -6.96
CA LEU A 19 1.37 -12.34 -6.32
C LEU A 19 0.01 -12.83 -5.82
N GLY A 20 -1.02 -11.98 -5.84
CA GLY A 20 -2.34 -12.27 -5.31
C GLY A 20 -2.47 -11.95 -3.81
N GLU A 21 -3.69 -11.65 -3.38
CA GLU A 21 -4.03 -11.36 -1.98
C GLU A 21 -3.76 -12.56 -1.03
N ASP A 22 -3.88 -13.78 -1.55
CA ASP A 22 -3.62 -15.02 -0.80
C ASP A 22 -2.12 -15.27 -0.54
N TYR A 23 -1.23 -14.51 -1.18
CA TYR A 23 0.20 -14.62 -0.96
C TYR A 23 0.60 -14.04 0.40
N LYS A 24 0.64 -14.92 1.40
CA LYS A 24 0.89 -14.59 2.82
C LYS A 24 2.03 -13.59 3.06
N PRO A 25 3.17 -13.61 2.33
CA PRO A 25 4.22 -12.61 2.53
C PRO A 25 3.80 -11.16 2.30
N CYS A 26 2.78 -10.88 1.47
CA CYS A 26 2.26 -9.52 1.30
C CYS A 26 1.74 -8.91 2.60
N LYS A 27 1.29 -9.76 3.56
CA LYS A 27 0.78 -9.32 4.87
C LYS A 27 1.84 -8.59 5.70
N PHE A 28 3.13 -8.83 5.45
CA PHE A 28 4.20 -8.07 6.09
C PHE A 28 4.10 -6.58 5.74
N PHE A 29 3.95 -6.25 4.46
CA PHE A 29 3.79 -4.87 4.00
C PHE A 29 2.50 -4.26 4.54
N TYR A 30 1.40 -5.04 4.55
CA TYR A 30 0.12 -4.62 5.12
C TYR A 30 0.27 -4.15 6.57
N ASN A 31 0.78 -5.02 7.45
CA ASN A 31 0.94 -4.68 8.85
C ASN A 31 1.88 -3.49 9.02
N THR A 32 3.00 -3.47 8.27
CA THR A 32 4.01 -2.43 8.41
C THR A 32 3.49 -1.05 8.02
N PHE A 33 2.76 -0.91 6.90
CA PHE A 33 2.19 0.40 6.57
C PHE A 33 1.08 0.78 7.55
N LYS A 34 0.28 -0.18 8.05
CA LYS A 34 -0.76 0.10 9.05
C LYS A 34 -0.18 0.63 10.37
N ASP A 35 1.01 0.18 10.75
CA ASP A 35 1.70 0.65 11.96
C ASP A 35 2.41 1.99 11.76
N LEU A 36 2.92 2.26 10.55
CA LEU A 36 3.71 3.46 10.25
C LEU A 36 2.89 4.65 9.76
N CYS A 37 1.78 4.40 9.07
CA CYS A 37 0.97 5.43 8.43
C CYS A 37 -0.11 5.96 9.37
N PRO A 38 -0.31 7.28 9.43
CA PRO A 38 -1.54 7.85 9.99
C PRO A 38 -2.76 7.31 9.25
N SER A 39 -3.87 7.06 9.96
CA SER A 39 -5.12 6.60 9.36
C SER A 39 -5.62 7.52 8.24
N SER A 40 -5.51 8.83 8.43
CA SER A 40 -5.90 9.84 7.44
C SER A 40 -5.09 9.78 6.15
N TRP A 41 -3.85 9.29 6.20
CA TRP A 41 -3.05 9.08 4.99
C TRP A 41 -3.50 7.83 4.26
N ILE A 42 -3.75 6.74 4.99
CA ILE A 42 -4.26 5.50 4.41
C ILE A 42 -5.61 5.74 3.72
N GLU A 43 -6.55 6.41 4.38
CA GLU A 43 -7.86 6.74 3.82
C GLU A 43 -7.73 7.52 2.50
N LYS A 44 -6.85 8.53 2.49
CA LYS A 44 -6.57 9.32 1.28
C LYS A 44 -5.92 8.49 0.17
N PHE A 45 -5.00 7.60 0.51
CA PHE A 45 -4.34 6.73 -0.46
C PHE A 45 -5.29 5.68 -1.02
N ASP A 46 -6.21 5.18 -0.20
CA ASP A 46 -7.25 4.24 -0.62
C ASP A 46 -8.24 4.93 -1.56
N GLU A 47 -8.71 6.14 -1.24
CA GLU A 47 -9.55 6.97 -2.12
C GLU A 47 -8.87 7.17 -3.48
N TRP A 48 -7.62 7.61 -3.49
CA TRP A 48 -6.86 7.80 -4.74
C TRP A 48 -6.65 6.50 -5.53
N ARG A 49 -6.47 5.38 -4.84
CA ARG A 49 -6.29 4.07 -5.47
C ARG A 49 -7.59 3.59 -6.11
N ASP A 50 -8.72 3.77 -5.42
CA ASP A 50 -10.04 3.40 -5.92
C ASP A 50 -10.48 4.30 -7.09
N GLU A 51 -10.12 5.59 -7.07
CA GLU A 51 -10.33 6.52 -8.19
C GLU A 51 -9.35 6.32 -9.36
N GLY A 52 -8.29 5.51 -9.19
CA GLY A 52 -7.25 5.33 -10.20
C GLY A 52 -6.34 6.55 -10.40
N VAL A 53 -6.30 7.46 -9.42
CA VAL A 53 -5.47 8.69 -9.44
C VAL A 53 -4.25 8.61 -8.52
N TYR A 54 -4.03 7.47 -7.87
CA TYR A 54 -2.87 7.26 -7.01
C TYR A 54 -1.56 7.41 -7.81
N PRO A 55 -0.60 8.25 -7.36
CA PRO A 55 0.59 8.59 -8.16
C PRO A 55 1.64 7.47 -8.22
N GLY A 56 1.47 6.38 -7.46
CA GLY A 56 2.37 5.23 -7.47
C GLY A 56 1.96 4.16 -8.49
N HIS A 57 2.96 3.41 -8.96
CA HIS A 57 2.79 2.32 -9.91
C HIS A 57 2.79 0.98 -9.18
N PHE A 58 1.76 0.16 -9.38
CA PHE A 58 1.64 -1.19 -8.79
C PHE A 58 2.06 -2.32 -9.75
N ASP A 59 2.40 -1.97 -10.99
CA ASP A 59 2.54 -2.87 -12.13
C ASP A 59 3.99 -3.24 -12.50
N ARG A 60 5.01 -2.70 -11.82
CA ARG A 60 6.41 -2.88 -12.24
C ARG A 60 7.39 -3.19 -11.13
#